data_AF-A0A1C5TI65-F1
#
_entry.id   AF-A0A1C5TI65-F1
#
_cell.length_a   1.000
_cell.length_b   1.000
_cell.length_c   1.000
_cell.angle_alpha   90.00
_cell.angle_beta   90.00
_cell.angle_gamma   90.00
#
_symmetry.space_group_name_H-M   'P 1'
#
loop_
_entity.id
_entity.type
_entity.pdbx_description
1 polymer ?
#
loop_
_entity_poly.entity_id
_entity_poly.type
_entity_poly.pdbx_seq_one_letter_code
_entity_poly.pdbx_strand_id
1 'polypeptide(L)'
;MLNETVRHIKYGLGKVAEVDQNHIWVSFSGEAGTKLFLYPDAFERFLSFESQGLQEEALSALAAAGAKKKEEEAMRLFRYKVYEAQRKREQSELLKRRRKAAREKAVREKMPREKAMAEHGGMISVEGQVK
;
A
#
# COMPACT_ATOMS: atom_id res chain seq x y z
N MET A 1 -1.13 -35.59 13.08
CA MET A 1 -1.70 -34.39 13.76
C MET A 1 -3.09 -34.64 14.35
N LEU A 2 -3.95 -35.48 13.75
CA LEU A 2 -5.25 -35.83 14.36
C LEU A 2 -5.07 -36.59 15.68
N ASN A 3 -5.93 -36.34 16.68
CA ASN A 3 -5.90 -36.92 18.03
C ASN A 3 -4.67 -36.61 18.88
N GLU A 4 -3.83 -35.68 18.45
CA GLU A 4 -2.62 -35.27 19.17
C GLU A 4 -2.94 -34.37 20.35
N THR A 5 -2.11 -34.46 21.39
CA THR A 5 -2.25 -33.65 22.60
C THR A 5 -1.65 -32.26 22.37
N VAL A 6 -2.48 -31.24 22.61
CA VAL A 6 -2.12 -29.82 22.52
C VAL A 6 -2.42 -29.16 23.84
N ARG A 7 -1.54 -28.27 24.27
CA ARG A 7 -1.71 -27.43 25.44
C ARG A 7 -2.09 -26.02 25.00
N HIS A 8 -3.22 -25.54 25.50
CA HIS A 8 -3.63 -24.15 25.35
C HIS A 8 -3.40 -23.36 26.63
N ILE A 9 -2.92 -22.12 26.50
CA ILE A 9 -2.57 -21.27 27.66
C ILE A 9 -3.73 -21.02 28.64
N LYS A 10 -4.98 -20.99 28.14
CA LYS A 10 -6.18 -20.71 28.96
C LYS A 10 -7.03 -21.95 29.25
N TYR A 11 -7.04 -22.91 28.33
CA TYR A 11 -7.96 -24.06 28.40
C TYR A 11 -7.24 -25.34 28.86
N GLY A 12 -5.93 -25.28 29.03
CA GLY A 12 -5.14 -26.44 29.45
C GLY A 12 -5.00 -27.45 28.32
N LEU A 13 -5.04 -28.73 28.68
CA LEU A 13 -4.84 -29.83 27.75
C LEU A 13 -6.08 -30.07 26.89
N GLY A 14 -5.86 -30.20 25.59
CA GLY A 14 -6.86 -30.57 24.60
C GLY A 14 -6.31 -31.57 23.60
N LYS A 15 -7.21 -32.17 22.82
CA LYS A 15 -6.88 -33.08 21.73
C LYS A 15 -7.34 -32.52 20.41
N VAL A 16 -6.51 -32.67 19.38
CA VAL A 16 -6.89 -32.26 18.01
C VAL A 16 -8.01 -33.16 17.52
N ALA A 17 -9.19 -32.57 17.33
CA ALA A 17 -10.37 -33.25 16.80
C ALA A 17 -10.35 -33.29 15.27
N GLU A 18 -9.90 -32.21 14.63
CA GLU A 18 -9.86 -32.05 13.17
C GLU A 18 -8.79 -31.02 12.78
N VAL A 19 -8.24 -31.15 11.58
CA VAL A 19 -7.26 -30.19 11.05
C VAL A 19 -7.46 -30.00 9.54
N ASP A 20 -7.53 -28.75 9.14
CA ASP A 20 -7.56 -28.27 7.77
C ASP A 20 -6.25 -27.54 7.44
N GLN A 21 -6.13 -27.06 6.20
CA GLN A 21 -4.96 -26.31 5.73
C GLN A 21 -4.70 -25.01 6.54
N ASN A 22 -5.76 -24.35 7.00
CA ASN A 22 -5.69 -23.05 7.68
C ASN A 22 -6.23 -23.06 9.09
N HIS A 23 -6.79 -24.18 9.54
CA HIS A 23 -7.58 -24.26 10.75
C HIS A 23 -7.34 -25.57 11.49
N ILE A 24 -7.42 -25.51 12.81
CA ILE A 24 -7.34 -26.69 13.67
C ILE A 24 -8.44 -26.63 14.73
N TRP A 25 -9.14 -27.75 14.90
CA TRP A 25 -10.15 -27.92 15.93
C TRP A 25 -9.55 -28.70 17.08
N VAL A 26 -9.57 -28.10 18.26
CA VAL A 26 -9.04 -28.72 19.49
C VAL A 26 -10.19 -28.89 20.47
N SER A 27 -10.42 -30.13 20.89
CA SER A 27 -11.36 -30.50 21.94
C SER A 27 -10.67 -30.42 23.29
N PHE A 28 -11.07 -29.46 24.12
CA PHE A 28 -10.58 -29.33 25.49
C PHE A 28 -11.52 -30.05 26.48
N SER A 29 -10.95 -30.59 27.55
CA SER A 29 -11.75 -31.16 28.63
C SER A 29 -12.48 -30.05 29.43
N GLY A 30 -13.67 -30.36 29.94
CA GLY A 30 -14.49 -29.43 30.73
C GLY A 30 -15.46 -28.58 29.89
N GLU A 31 -15.84 -27.40 30.39
CA GLU A 31 -16.85 -26.52 29.76
C GLU A 31 -16.38 -25.84 28.46
N ALA A 32 -15.08 -25.88 28.15
CA ALA A 32 -14.53 -25.22 26.97
C ALA A 32 -14.95 -25.91 25.65
N GLY A 33 -15.15 -27.24 25.66
CA GLY A 33 -15.53 -28.02 24.49
C GLY A 33 -14.55 -27.90 23.31
N THR A 34 -15.06 -28.08 22.10
CA THR A 34 -14.27 -27.94 20.86
C THR A 34 -14.14 -26.47 20.47
N LYS A 35 -12.91 -26.03 20.21
CA LYS A 35 -12.58 -24.67 19.74
C LYS A 35 -11.80 -24.71 18.44
N LEU A 36 -12.06 -23.72 17.59
CA LEU A 36 -11.38 -23.50 16.32
C LEU A 36 -10.24 -22.49 16.48
N PHE A 37 -9.08 -22.82 15.94
CA PHE A 37 -7.91 -21.94 15.89
C PHE A 37 -7.32 -21.87 14.48
N LEU A 38 -6.65 -20.76 14.18
CA LEU A 38 -5.91 -20.61 12.93
C LEU A 38 -4.64 -21.46 12.97
N TYR A 39 -4.43 -22.31 11.98
CA TYR A 39 -3.19 -23.05 11.78
C TYR A 39 -2.39 -22.41 10.65
N PRO A 40 -1.06 -22.23 10.79
CA PRO A 40 -0.22 -22.48 11.96
C PRO A 40 -0.17 -21.33 12.99
N ASP A 41 -0.83 -20.20 12.72
CA ASP A 41 -0.71 -18.94 13.49
C ASP A 41 -0.99 -19.09 15.02
N ALA A 42 -1.91 -19.97 15.42
CA ALA A 42 -2.25 -20.15 16.83
C ALA A 42 -1.12 -20.75 17.69
N PHE A 43 -0.14 -21.41 17.07
CA PHE A 43 1.03 -21.96 17.75
C PHE A 43 2.04 -20.90 18.18
N GLU A 44 1.88 -19.66 17.73
CA GLU A 44 2.75 -18.55 18.13
C GLU A 44 2.52 -18.15 19.60
N ARG A 45 1.25 -18.17 20.05
CA ARG A 45 0.86 -17.55 21.33
C ARG A 45 -0.10 -18.38 22.17
N PHE A 46 -0.87 -19.28 21.55
CA PHE A 46 -2.01 -19.90 22.22
C PHE A 46 -1.83 -21.40 22.41
N LEU A 47 -1.23 -22.09 21.46
CA LEU A 47 -1.12 -23.54 21.42
C LEU A 47 0.34 -24.02 21.43
N SER A 48 0.59 -25.15 22.08
CA SER A 48 1.83 -25.93 21.94
C SER A 48 1.54 -27.43 21.92
N PHE A 49 2.17 -28.17 21.02
CA PHE A 49 2.14 -29.63 21.02
C PHE A 49 3.00 -30.18 22.15
N GLU A 50 2.58 -31.29 22.75
CA GLU A 50 3.45 -32.04 23.68
C GLU A 50 4.53 -32.85 22.92
N SER A 51 4.24 -33.26 21.70
CA SER A 51 5.21 -33.94 20.83
C SER A 51 6.19 -32.94 20.23
N GLN A 52 7.48 -33.12 20.49
CA GLN A 52 8.54 -32.24 19.99
C GLN A 52 8.57 -32.20 18.45
N GLY A 53 8.41 -33.34 17.78
CA GLY A 53 8.42 -33.40 16.31
C GLY A 53 7.27 -32.60 15.68
N LEU A 54 6.07 -32.69 16.27
CA LEU A 54 4.91 -31.91 15.81
C LEU A 54 5.02 -30.43 16.15
N GLN A 55 5.64 -30.10 17.29
CA GLN A 55 5.91 -28.72 17.65
C GLN A 55 6.88 -28.08 16.66
N GLU A 56 7.95 -28.77 16.27
CA GLU A 56 8.90 -28.30 15.27
C GLU A 56 8.25 -28.13 13.89
N GLU A 57 7.39 -29.07 13.48
CA GLU A 57 6.62 -28.96 12.24
C GLU A 57 5.69 -27.75 12.23
N ALA A 58 4.94 -27.53 13.32
CA ALA A 58 4.03 -26.39 13.45
C ALA A 58 4.77 -25.05 13.43
N LEU A 59 5.93 -24.96 14.10
CA LEU A 59 6.77 -23.76 14.09
C LEU A 59 7.41 -23.52 12.71
N SER A 60 7.80 -24.57 12.01
CA SER A 60 8.29 -24.48 10.63
C SER A 60 7.20 -23.98 9.68
N ALA A 61 5.99 -24.51 9.80
CA ALA A 61 4.83 -24.04 9.06
C ALA A 61 4.51 -22.56 9.38
N LEU A 62 4.59 -22.17 10.66
CA LEU A 62 4.42 -20.78 11.10
C LEU A 62 5.45 -19.85 10.46
N ALA A 63 6.73 -20.25 10.44
CA ALA A 63 7.80 -19.48 9.82
C ALA A 63 7.57 -19.33 8.31
N ALA A 64 7.17 -20.40 7.62
CA ALA A 64 6.86 -20.37 6.19
C ALA A 64 5.65 -19.48 5.87
N ALA A 65 4.59 -19.55 6.68
CA ALA A 65 3.42 -18.69 6.54
C ALA A 65 3.77 -17.21 6.79
N GLY A 66 4.58 -16.93 7.80
CA GLY A 66 5.07 -15.59 8.10
C GLY A 66 5.96 -15.01 6.99
N ALA A 67 6.81 -15.82 6.38
CA ALA A 67 7.66 -15.41 5.26
C ALA A 67 6.82 -15.00 4.03
N LYS A 68 5.81 -15.81 3.67
CA LYS A 68 4.89 -15.49 2.57
C LYS A 68 4.13 -14.19 2.81
N LYS A 69 3.58 -13.99 4.01
CA LYS A 69 2.88 -12.75 4.38
C LYS A 69 3.79 -11.52 4.23
N LYS A 70 5.04 -11.61 4.71
CA LYS A 70 6.02 -10.52 4.58
C LYS A 70 6.37 -10.21 3.12
N GLU A 71 6.52 -11.23 2.29
CA GLU A 71 6.81 -11.06 0.87
C GLU A 71 5.65 -10.39 0.12
N GLU A 72 4.41 -10.82 0.39
CA GLU A 72 3.21 -10.21 -0.17
C GLU A 72 3.06 -8.75 0.27
N GLU A 73 3.29 -8.44 1.54
CA GLU A 73 3.28 -7.08 2.06
C GLU A 73 4.36 -6.21 1.41
N ALA A 74 5.58 -6.73 1.26
CA ALA A 74 6.67 -6.05 0.58
C ALA A 74 6.33 -5.78 -0.89
N MET A 75 5.75 -6.76 -1.58
CA MET A 75 5.32 -6.60 -2.97
C MET A 75 4.20 -5.58 -3.12
N ARG A 76 3.23 -5.58 -2.20
CA ARG A 76 2.14 -4.59 -2.15
C ARG A 76 2.69 -3.19 -1.93
N LEU A 77 3.63 -3.03 -0.99
CA LEU A 77 4.27 -1.75 -0.70
C LEU A 77 5.11 -1.26 -1.89
N PHE A 78 5.85 -2.15 -2.55
CA PHE A 78 6.60 -1.82 -3.75
C PHE A 78 5.67 -1.32 -4.87
N ARG A 79 4.59 -2.06 -5.13
CA ARG A 79 3.60 -1.70 -6.15
C ARG A 79 2.97 -0.33 -5.88
N TYR A 80 2.66 -0.04 -4.61
CA TYR A 80 2.17 1.27 -4.19
C TYR A 80 3.19 2.39 -4.44
N LYS A 81 4.46 2.18 -4.10
CA LYS A 81 5.54 3.17 -4.32
C LYS A 81 5.75 3.48 -5.81
N VAL A 82 5.70 2.46 -6.66
CA VAL A 82 5.81 2.62 -8.12
C VAL A 82 4.66 3.47 -8.65
N TYR A 83 3.43 3.15 -8.25
CA TYR A 83 2.24 3.90 -8.65
C TYR A 83 2.27 5.36 -8.18
N GLU A 84 2.64 5.60 -6.92
CA GLU A 84 2.84 6.96 -6.37
C GLU A 84 3.89 7.76 -7.16
N ALA A 85 5.02 7.13 -7.51
CA ALA A 85 6.08 7.77 -8.28
C ALA A 85 5.62 8.13 -9.71
N GLN A 86 4.87 7.25 -10.37
CA GLN A 86 4.27 7.54 -11.68
C GLN A 86 3.29 8.71 -11.59
N ARG A 87 2.36 8.68 -10.62
CA ARG A 87 1.39 9.76 -10.43
C ARG A 87 2.07 11.12 -10.22
N LYS A 88 3.14 11.17 -9.41
CA LYS A 88 3.92 12.41 -9.18
C LYS A 88 4.63 12.88 -10.45
N ARG A 89 5.19 11.96 -11.25
CA ARG A 89 5.83 12.30 -12.54
C ARG A 89 4.81 12.88 -13.51
N GLU A 90 3.65 12.26 -13.67
CA GLU A 90 2.57 12.73 -14.54
C GLU A 90 2.08 14.12 -14.15
N GLN A 91 1.86 14.36 -12.84
CA GLN A 91 1.46 15.69 -12.35
C GLN A 91 2.55 16.73 -12.63
N SER A 92 3.82 16.41 -12.40
CA SER A 92 4.94 17.31 -12.68
C SER A 92 5.02 17.66 -14.17
N GLU A 93 4.88 16.68 -15.06
CA GLU A 93 4.88 16.91 -16.51
C GLU A 93 3.67 17.74 -16.96
N LEU A 94 2.48 17.49 -16.40
CA LEU A 94 1.31 18.32 -16.68
C LEU A 94 1.51 19.78 -16.26
N LEU A 95 2.09 20.00 -15.06
CA LEU A 95 2.41 21.33 -14.57
C LEU A 95 3.45 22.03 -15.45
N LYS A 96 4.48 21.32 -15.91
CA LYS A 96 5.48 21.85 -16.85
C LYS A 96 4.82 22.25 -18.18
N ARG A 97 3.97 21.40 -18.75
CA ARG A 97 3.23 21.69 -19.99
C ARG A 97 2.33 22.92 -19.83
N ARG A 98 1.58 23.01 -18.72
CA ARG A 98 0.75 24.18 -18.40
C ARG A 98 1.56 25.46 -18.27
N ARG A 99 2.71 25.42 -17.58
CA ARG A 99 3.62 26.56 -17.45
C ARG A 99 4.19 27.01 -18.80
N LYS A 100 4.56 26.06 -19.67
CA LYS A 100 5.04 26.36 -21.03
C LYS A 100 3.94 27.05 -21.86
N ALA A 101 2.75 26.47 -21.91
CA ALA A 101 1.61 27.04 -22.64
C ALA A 101 1.23 28.45 -22.14
N ALA A 102 1.24 28.66 -20.81
CA ALA A 102 0.98 29.98 -20.23
C ALA A 102 2.02 31.04 -20.64
N ARG A 103 3.32 30.66 -20.69
CA ARG A 103 4.40 31.55 -21.15
C ARG A 103 4.24 31.89 -22.63
N GLU A 104 3.97 30.90 -23.48
CA GLU A 104 3.77 31.13 -24.92
C GLU A 104 2.55 32.03 -25.19
N LYS A 105 1.45 31.85 -24.46
CA LYS A 105 0.28 32.72 -24.54
C LYS A 105 0.61 34.17 -24.14
N ALA A 106 1.31 34.35 -23.02
CA ALA A 106 1.72 35.68 -22.55
C ALA A 106 2.64 36.40 -23.55
N VAL A 107 3.57 35.67 -24.20
CA VAL A 107 4.43 36.23 -25.25
C VAL A 107 3.60 36.60 -26.49
N ARG A 108 2.70 35.71 -26.93
CA ARG A 108 1.82 35.93 -28.09
C ARG A 108 0.83 37.07 -27.88
N GLU A 109 0.42 37.36 -26.65
CA GLU A 109 -0.46 38.50 -26.32
C GLU A 109 0.32 39.82 -26.13
N LYS A 110 1.59 39.77 -25.69
CA LYS A 110 2.45 40.96 -25.57
C LYS A 110 2.86 41.52 -26.93
N MET A 111 3.26 40.67 -27.88
CA MET A 111 3.72 41.10 -29.21
C MET A 111 2.72 41.99 -29.98
N PRO A 112 1.42 41.66 -30.10
CA PRO A 112 0.45 42.51 -30.77
C PRO A 112 0.09 43.76 -29.95
N ARG A 113 0.16 43.72 -28.61
CA ARG A 113 -0.04 44.92 -27.77
C ARG A 113 1.09 45.93 -27.96
N GLU A 114 2.33 45.45 -27.99
CA GLU A 114 3.52 46.29 -28.18
C GLU A 114 3.55 46.86 -29.60
N LYS A 115 3.16 46.06 -30.60
CA LYS A 115 3.00 46.52 -31.99
C LYS A 115 1.86 47.53 -32.17
N ALA A 116 0.69 47.30 -31.55
CA ALA A 116 -0.43 48.24 -31.58
C ALA A 116 -0.12 49.56 -30.85
N MET A 117 0.66 49.54 -29.77
CA MET A 117 1.13 50.75 -29.10
C MET A 117 2.19 51.50 -29.92
N ALA A 118 3.06 50.80 -30.67
CA ALA A 118 4.01 51.43 -31.58
C ALA A 118 3.32 52.07 -32.80
N GLU A 119 2.27 51.44 -33.33
CA GLU A 119 1.50 51.97 -34.47
C GLU A 119 0.61 53.17 -34.09
N HIS A 120 -0.03 53.17 -32.91
CA HIS A 120 -0.80 54.32 -32.43
C HIS A 120 0.02 55.42 -31.74
N GLY A 121 1.22 55.11 -31.24
CA GLY A 121 2.16 56.10 -30.69
C GLY A 121 2.81 56.99 -31.75
N GLY A 122 2.69 56.64 -33.03
CA GLY A 122 3.22 57.40 -34.16
C GLY A 122 2.33 58.55 -34.69
N MET A 123 1.12 58.75 -34.14
CA MET A 123 0.20 59.83 -34.55
C MET A 123 0.10 60.94 -33.50
N ILE A 124 1.23 61.54 -33.09
CA ILE A 124 1.21 62.89 -32.49
C ILE A 124 2.37 63.71 -33.06
N SER A 125 2.19 64.18 -34.28
CA SER A 125 2.82 65.38 -34.87
C SER A 125 2.10 65.54 -36.22
N VAL A 126 1.47 66.65 -36.57
CA VAL A 126 1.78 68.06 -36.34
C VAL A 126 0.50 68.81 -36.75
N GLU A 127 0.10 69.86 -36.03
CA GLU A 127 -0.29 71.13 -36.68
C GLU A 127 -0.48 72.25 -35.65
N GLY A 128 0.17 73.38 -35.94
CA GLY A 128 -0.09 74.66 -35.30
C GLY A 128 1.06 75.13 -34.39
N GLN A 129 1.94 76.01 -34.89
CA GLN A 129 1.67 77.46 -34.80
C GLN A 129 2.88 78.31 -35.26
N VAL A 130 2.58 79.15 -36.26
CA VAL A 130 2.92 80.58 -36.45
C VAL A 130 4.31 81.10 -36.05
N LYS A 131 5.01 81.70 -37.02
CA LYS A 131 5.16 83.17 -37.10
C LYS A 131 5.59 83.63 -38.47
#